data_AF-A0A4R0YQH6-F1
#
_entry.id   AF-A0A4R0YQH6-F1
#
_cell.length_a   1.000
_cell.length_b   1.000
_cell.length_c   1.000
_cell.angle_alpha   90.00
_cell.angle_beta   90.00
_cell.angle_gamma   90.00
#
_symmetry.space_group_name_H-M   'P 1'
#
loop_
_entity.id
_entity.type
_entity.pdbx_description
1 polymer ?
#
loop_
_entity_poly.entity_id
_entity_poly.type
_entity_poly.pdbx_seq_one_letter_code
_entity_poly.pdbx_strand_id
1 'polypeptide(L)'
;MLRSPFLAWLVLLLLPMAAAAQDGIHRCIGPDGNPLFTDQPCAALQATPVAPARATAPVTTPPGASMPLVETPAPVLCATSVAELRQSVLDAFASRNPNRLAGLMLWGGHGRDAVVADIRSMSTLMQQPLLDVGASSDEPQPAEAATSGDAANPDQPLAAGNAPPAAPRPPAGDREIVVRTAAGDGSGVPRETRFSVVRRAGCLWLHGGN
;
A
#
# COMPACT_ATOMS: atom_id res chain seq x y z
N MET A 1 -17.65 53.13 -6.88
CA MET A 1 -18.28 52.29 -5.84
C MET A 1 -19.29 51.26 -6.39
N LEU A 2 -19.32 50.99 -7.71
CA LEU A 2 -20.30 50.10 -8.35
C LEU A 2 -19.71 48.75 -8.80
N ARG A 3 -18.91 48.10 -7.94
CA ARG A 3 -18.32 46.76 -8.22
C ARG A 3 -18.83 45.66 -7.27
N SER A 4 -19.55 46.05 -6.21
CA SER A 4 -20.04 45.15 -5.17
C SER A 4 -21.25 44.27 -5.55
N PRO A 5 -22.25 44.73 -6.34
CA PRO A 5 -23.43 43.89 -6.60
C PRO A 5 -23.12 42.78 -7.61
N PHE A 6 -22.23 43.05 -8.58
CA PHE A 6 -21.86 42.07 -9.61
C PHE A 6 -21.05 40.90 -9.02
N LEU A 7 -20.15 41.18 -8.07
CA LEU A 7 -19.40 40.14 -7.36
C LEU A 7 -20.34 39.28 -6.50
N ALA A 8 -21.29 39.89 -5.80
CA ALA A 8 -22.27 39.17 -4.99
C ALA A 8 -23.19 38.29 -5.87
N TRP A 9 -23.58 38.78 -7.04
CA TRP A 9 -24.39 38.02 -8.00
C TRP A 9 -23.60 36.86 -8.64
N LEU A 10 -22.32 37.07 -8.93
CA LEU A 10 -21.41 36.02 -9.42
C LEU A 10 -21.23 34.91 -8.37
N VAL A 11 -21.05 35.28 -7.09
CA VAL A 11 -20.97 34.31 -5.98
C VAL A 11 -22.29 33.55 -5.83
N LEU A 12 -23.45 34.24 -5.92
CA LEU A 12 -24.76 33.58 -5.84
C LEU A 12 -25.01 32.58 -6.97
N LEU A 13 -24.52 32.87 -8.19
CA LEU A 13 -24.63 31.97 -9.35
C LEU A 13 -23.72 30.74 -9.25
N LEU A 14 -22.64 30.80 -8.46
CA LEU A 14 -21.70 29.70 -8.27
C LEU A 14 -22.09 28.75 -7.12
N LEU A 15 -22.95 29.19 -6.19
CA LEU A 15 -23.45 28.37 -5.09
C LEU A 15 -24.15 27.05 -5.52
N PRO A 16 -25.00 26.98 -6.57
CA PRO A 16 -25.67 25.73 -6.93
C PRO A 16 -24.74 24.69 -7.57
N MET A 17 -23.60 25.10 -8.13
CA MET A 17 -22.64 24.15 -8.74
C MET A 17 -21.93 23.31 -7.68
N ALA A 18 -21.71 23.83 -6.47
CA ALA A 18 -21.08 23.09 -5.38
C ALA A 18 -21.98 21.97 -4.81
N ALA A 19 -23.30 22.12 -4.89
CA ALA A 19 -24.26 21.16 -4.35
C ALA A 19 -24.38 19.88 -5.21
N ALA A 20 -24.16 19.98 -6.52
CA ALA A 20 -24.20 18.83 -7.43
C ALA A 20 -22.93 17.94 -7.35
N ALA A 21 -21.86 18.42 -6.72
CA ALA A 21 -20.62 17.67 -6.54
C ALA A 21 -20.60 16.80 -5.27
N GLN A 22 -21.72 16.73 -4.53
CA GLN A 22 -21.84 15.91 -3.32
C GLN A 22 -22.40 14.50 -3.61
N ASP A 23 -22.64 14.16 -4.88
CA ASP A 23 -23.03 12.81 -5.25
C ASP A 23 -21.78 11.90 -5.13
N GLY A 24 -21.90 10.83 -4.35
CA GLY A 24 -20.77 9.99 -3.97
C GLY A 24 -20.14 9.27 -5.16
N ILE A 25 -19.11 8.45 -4.89
CA ILE A 25 -18.51 7.60 -5.93
C ILE A 25 -19.53 6.53 -6.35
N HIS A 26 -20.00 6.60 -7.59
CA HIS A 26 -20.83 5.58 -8.23
C HIS A 26 -19.99 4.40 -8.67
N ARG A 27 -20.51 3.19 -8.43
CA ARG A 27 -19.92 1.94 -8.91
C ARG A 27 -20.72 1.47 -10.11
N CYS A 28 -20.09 1.38 -11.27
CA CYS A 28 -20.78 1.08 -12.52
C CYS A 28 -20.09 -0.05 -13.29
N ILE A 29 -20.82 -0.70 -14.19
CA ILE A 29 -20.28 -1.58 -15.24
C ILE A 29 -20.39 -0.85 -16.57
N GLY A 30 -19.25 -0.64 -17.23
CA GLY A 30 -19.18 0.01 -18.54
C GLY A 30 -19.76 -0.85 -19.66
N PRO A 31 -19.96 -0.27 -20.86
CA PRO A 31 -20.48 -0.99 -22.03
C PRO A 31 -19.53 -2.11 -22.52
N ASP A 32 -18.24 -2.00 -22.17
CA ASP A 32 -17.20 -3.01 -22.38
C ASP A 32 -17.22 -4.13 -21.33
N GLY A 33 -18.12 -4.06 -20.34
CA GLY A 33 -18.24 -5.03 -19.25
C GLY A 33 -17.27 -4.81 -18.09
N ASN A 34 -16.44 -3.76 -18.13
CA ASN A 34 -15.46 -3.51 -17.07
C ASN A 34 -16.05 -2.67 -15.93
N PRO A 35 -15.68 -2.95 -14.66
CA PRO A 35 -16.07 -2.11 -13.55
C PRO A 35 -15.38 -0.75 -13.61
N LEU A 36 -16.13 0.32 -13.35
CA LEU A 36 -15.63 1.68 -13.25
C LEU A 36 -16.22 2.41 -12.04
N PHE A 37 -15.44 3.33 -11.49
CA PHE A 37 -15.84 4.19 -10.38
C PHE A 37 -15.82 5.63 -10.88
N THR A 38 -16.89 6.38 -10.63
CA THR A 38 -17.09 7.71 -11.20
C THR A 38 -17.87 8.61 -10.24
N ASP A 39 -17.64 9.91 -10.31
CA ASP A 39 -18.43 10.94 -9.64
C ASP A 39 -19.67 11.35 -10.46
N GLN A 40 -19.72 10.96 -11.74
CA GLN A 40 -20.90 11.13 -12.60
C GLN A 40 -21.87 9.96 -12.46
N PRO A 41 -23.20 10.17 -12.61
CA PRO A 41 -24.15 9.08 -12.61
C PRO A 41 -23.82 8.09 -13.74
N CYS A 42 -23.89 6.78 -13.47
CA CYS A 42 -23.48 5.73 -14.43
C CYS A 42 -24.09 5.92 -15.84
N ALA A 43 -25.35 6.37 -15.90
CA ALA A 43 -26.05 6.61 -17.17
C ALA A 43 -25.36 7.67 -18.06
N ALA A 44 -24.66 8.65 -17.48
CA ALA A 44 -23.90 9.66 -18.23
C ALA A 44 -22.71 9.05 -19.00
N LEU A 45 -22.21 7.89 -18.55
CA LEU A 45 -21.11 7.15 -19.18
C LEU A 45 -21.59 5.94 -19.98
N GLN A 46 -22.90 5.84 -20.26
CA GLN A 46 -23.51 4.63 -20.85
C GLN A 46 -23.22 3.36 -20.03
N ALA A 47 -23.01 3.53 -18.73
CA ALA A 47 -22.69 2.47 -17.79
C ALA A 47 -23.93 2.11 -16.95
N THR A 48 -23.92 0.92 -16.37
CA THR A 48 -25.00 0.40 -15.53
C THR A 48 -24.60 0.43 -14.05
N PRO A 49 -25.43 0.97 -13.13
CA PRO A 49 -25.10 0.96 -11.71
C PRO A 49 -25.00 -0.46 -11.16
N VAL A 50 -23.97 -0.70 -10.34
CA VAL A 50 -23.87 -1.91 -9.53
C VAL A 50 -24.69 -1.68 -8.26
N ALA A 51 -25.76 -2.44 -8.07
CA ALA A 51 -26.51 -2.41 -6.81
C ALA A 51 -25.55 -2.74 -5.65
N PRO A 52 -25.53 -1.95 -4.54
CA PRO A 52 -24.72 -2.30 -3.40
C PRO A 52 -25.09 -3.71 -2.94
N ALA A 53 -24.08 -4.56 -2.69
CA ALA A 53 -24.32 -5.86 -2.08
C ALA A 53 -25.14 -5.60 -0.82
N ARG A 54 -26.38 -6.07 -0.81
CA ARG A 54 -27.29 -5.94 0.33
C ARG A 54 -26.51 -6.49 1.51
N ALA A 55 -26.20 -5.65 2.49
CA ALA A 55 -25.55 -6.09 3.72
C ALA A 55 -26.30 -7.32 4.18
N THR A 56 -25.63 -8.46 4.14
CA THR A 56 -26.23 -9.74 4.49
C THR A 56 -26.75 -9.55 5.91
N ALA A 57 -28.08 -9.55 6.06
CA ALA A 57 -28.68 -9.63 7.39
C ALA A 57 -27.98 -10.80 8.11
N PRO A 58 -27.66 -10.67 9.42
CA PRO A 58 -26.99 -11.73 10.14
C PRO A 58 -27.76 -13.02 9.90
N VAL A 59 -27.13 -13.94 9.16
CA VAL A 59 -27.70 -15.25 8.92
C VAL A 59 -27.73 -15.89 10.30
N THR A 60 -28.93 -16.09 10.85
CA THR A 60 -29.12 -16.95 12.01
C THR A 60 -28.74 -18.36 11.55
N THR A 61 -27.46 -18.70 11.66
CA THR A 61 -26.94 -20.02 11.30
C THR A 61 -27.57 -21.04 12.23
N PRO A 62 -28.18 -22.13 11.71
CA PRO A 62 -28.51 -23.28 12.53
C PRO A 62 -27.25 -23.79 13.25
N PRO A 63 -27.35 -24.23 14.52
CA PRO A 63 -26.21 -24.78 15.23
C PRO A 63 -25.75 -26.06 14.49
N GLY A 64 -24.61 -25.99 13.79
CA GLY A 64 -24.01 -27.16 13.14
C GLY A 64 -23.33 -26.94 11.79
N ALA A 65 -23.45 -25.76 11.16
CA ALA A 65 -22.80 -25.49 9.86
C ALA A 65 -21.84 -24.30 9.92
N SER A 66 -20.80 -24.41 10.74
CA SER A 66 -19.67 -23.48 10.71
C SER A 66 -18.59 -24.06 9.80
N MET A 67 -18.67 -23.77 8.49
CA MET A 67 -17.44 -23.73 7.72
C MET A 67 -16.59 -22.59 8.30
N PRO A 68 -15.30 -22.78 8.60
CA PRO A 68 -14.47 -21.67 9.05
C PRO A 68 -14.42 -20.66 7.90
N LEU A 69 -15.09 -19.51 8.06
CA LEU A 69 -14.74 -18.34 7.26
C LEU A 69 -13.27 -18.05 7.60
N VAL A 70 -12.39 -18.16 6.62
CA VAL A 70 -11.02 -17.68 6.75
C VAL A 70 -11.13 -16.16 6.90
N GLU A 71 -11.12 -15.71 8.15
CA GLU A 71 -11.15 -14.29 8.48
C GLU A 71 -9.84 -13.68 7.95
N THR A 72 -9.95 -12.91 6.88
CA THR A 72 -8.78 -12.19 6.35
C THR A 72 -8.49 -11.04 7.30
N PRO A 73 -7.25 -10.92 7.83
CA PRO A 73 -6.91 -9.85 8.77
C PRO A 73 -7.28 -8.49 8.20
N ALA A 74 -7.85 -7.60 9.02
CA ALA A 74 -8.17 -6.24 8.58
C ALA A 74 -6.92 -5.55 8.01
N PRO A 75 -7.04 -4.73 6.94
CA PRO A 75 -5.89 -4.06 6.38
C PRO A 75 -5.32 -3.06 7.39
N VAL A 76 -4.00 -3.07 7.57
CA VAL A 76 -3.29 -2.04 8.34
C VAL A 76 -3.33 -0.74 7.53
N LEU A 77 -3.89 0.31 8.12
CA LEU A 77 -4.01 1.63 7.49
C LEU A 77 -2.86 2.58 7.86
N CYS A 78 -2.09 2.23 8.90
CA CYS A 78 -0.97 3.01 9.38
C CYS A 78 0.06 2.09 10.02
N ALA A 79 1.05 1.64 9.24
CA ALA A 79 2.14 0.86 9.79
C ALA A 79 3.03 1.76 10.66
N THR A 80 3.25 1.39 11.91
CA THR A 80 4.07 2.16 12.87
C THR A 80 5.53 1.71 12.89
N SER A 81 5.76 0.45 12.46
CA SER A 81 7.07 -0.20 12.37
C SER A 81 7.30 -0.85 10.99
N VAL A 82 8.56 -1.06 10.63
CA VAL A 82 8.92 -1.73 9.36
C VAL A 82 8.45 -3.18 9.36
N ALA A 83 8.46 -3.85 10.51
CA ALA A 83 7.93 -5.21 10.65
C ALA A 83 6.44 -5.28 10.34
N GLU A 84 5.64 -4.33 10.84
CA GLU A 84 4.21 -4.24 10.55
C GLU A 84 3.93 -3.92 9.07
N LEU A 85 4.74 -3.04 8.47
CA LEU A 85 4.65 -2.74 7.03
C LEU A 85 4.98 -3.98 6.19
N ARG A 86 6.04 -4.71 6.54
CA ARG A 86 6.44 -5.97 5.89
C ARG A 86 5.36 -7.03 6.01
N GLN A 87 4.76 -7.20 7.20
CA GLN A 87 3.64 -8.12 7.39
C GLN A 87 2.45 -7.75 6.51
N SER A 88 2.14 -6.47 6.39
CA SER A 88 1.04 -5.99 5.52
C SER A 88 1.30 -6.29 4.04
N VAL A 89 2.56 -6.25 3.59
CA VAL A 89 2.96 -6.68 2.24
C VAL A 89 2.73 -8.19 2.08
N LEU A 90 3.15 -9.00 3.06
CA LEU A 90 2.92 -10.46 3.05
C LEU A 90 1.42 -10.78 2.97
N ASP A 91 0.58 -10.09 3.74
CA ASP A 91 -0.88 -10.28 3.75
C ASP A 91 -1.51 -9.89 2.40
N ALA A 92 -0.98 -8.87 1.72
CA ALA A 92 -1.42 -8.49 0.38
C ALA A 92 -1.13 -9.60 -0.65
N PHE A 93 0.05 -10.22 -0.58
CA PHE A 93 0.41 -11.37 -1.42
C PHE A 93 -0.41 -12.62 -1.09
N ALA A 94 -0.59 -12.93 0.20
CA ALA A 94 -1.38 -14.09 0.63
C ALA A 94 -2.82 -14.03 0.13
N SER A 95 -3.40 -12.82 0.06
CA SER A 95 -4.73 -12.58 -0.47
C SER A 95 -4.78 -12.24 -1.98
N ARG A 96 -3.62 -12.20 -2.67
CA ARG A 96 -3.44 -11.74 -4.05
C ARG A 96 -4.20 -10.44 -4.37
N ASN A 97 -4.17 -9.50 -3.43
CA ASN A 97 -5.01 -8.31 -3.49
C ASN A 97 -4.17 -7.06 -3.78
N PRO A 98 -4.15 -6.56 -5.05
CA PRO A 98 -3.36 -5.38 -5.40
C PRO A 98 -3.84 -4.10 -4.69
N ASN A 99 -5.11 -4.03 -4.28
CA ASN A 99 -5.61 -2.88 -3.52
C ASN A 99 -5.06 -2.85 -2.09
N ARG A 100 -4.75 -4.01 -1.50
CA ARG A 100 -4.07 -4.06 -0.20
C ARG A 100 -2.64 -3.53 -0.31
N LEU A 101 -1.90 -3.91 -1.36
CA LEU A 101 -0.56 -3.37 -1.60
C LEU A 101 -0.62 -1.87 -1.92
N ALA A 102 -1.55 -1.44 -2.78
CA ALA A 102 -1.77 -0.04 -3.13
C ALA A 102 -2.10 0.84 -1.91
N GLY A 103 -2.79 0.27 -0.91
CA GLY A 103 -3.08 0.95 0.35
C GLY A 103 -1.85 1.22 1.23
N LEU A 104 -0.73 0.54 0.98
CA LEU A 104 0.55 0.75 1.68
C LEU A 104 1.45 1.76 0.96
N MET A 105 1.09 2.16 -0.27
CA MET A 105 1.89 3.07 -1.08
C MET A 105 1.64 4.53 -0.72
N LEU A 106 2.72 5.30 -0.62
CA LEU A 106 2.70 6.75 -0.62
C LEU A 106 2.64 7.25 -2.06
N TRP A 107 1.42 7.52 -2.49
CA TRP A 107 1.12 8.20 -3.75
C TRP A 107 1.57 9.66 -3.68
N GLY A 108 2.33 10.16 -4.66
CA GLY A 108 2.76 11.55 -4.67
C GLY A 108 2.97 12.11 -6.07
N GLY A 109 2.31 13.21 -6.43
CA GLY A 109 2.64 14.08 -7.57
C GLY A 109 2.63 13.44 -8.97
N HIS A 110 2.16 12.19 -9.12
CA HIS A 110 2.14 11.47 -10.39
C HIS A 110 0.97 11.92 -11.27
N GLY A 111 1.19 11.99 -12.58
CA GLY A 111 0.11 12.16 -13.56
C GLY A 111 -0.79 10.92 -13.60
N ARG A 112 -2.02 11.07 -14.11
CA ARG A 112 -3.03 10.00 -14.17
C ARG A 112 -2.47 8.70 -14.78
N ASP A 113 -1.72 8.81 -15.88
CA ASP A 113 -1.22 7.63 -16.59
C ASP A 113 -0.15 6.87 -15.80
N ALA A 114 0.71 7.59 -15.07
CA ALA A 114 1.72 6.98 -14.20
C ALA A 114 1.06 6.20 -13.05
N VAL A 115 0.06 6.78 -12.38
CA VAL A 115 -0.70 6.07 -11.33
C VAL A 115 -1.37 4.80 -11.86
N VAL A 116 -1.98 4.87 -13.06
CA VAL A 116 -2.60 3.69 -13.67
C VAL A 116 -1.56 2.63 -14.04
N ALA A 117 -0.38 3.03 -14.54
CA ALA A 117 0.71 2.11 -14.81
C ALA A 117 1.20 1.41 -13.54
N ASP A 118 1.35 2.14 -12.43
CA ASP A 118 1.72 1.59 -11.13
C ASP A 118 0.66 0.61 -10.60
N ILE A 119 -0.63 0.93 -10.74
CA ILE A 119 -1.70 0.00 -10.34
C ILE A 119 -1.66 -1.29 -11.16
N ARG A 120 -1.40 -1.20 -12.46
CA ARG A 120 -1.25 -2.39 -13.33
C ARG A 120 -0.01 -3.19 -12.95
N SER A 121 1.13 -2.54 -12.71
CA SER A 121 2.36 -3.24 -12.31
C SER A 121 2.19 -3.98 -10.99
N MET A 122 1.52 -3.38 -10.00
CA MET A 122 1.16 -4.07 -8.75
C MET A 122 0.22 -5.25 -8.99
N SER A 123 -0.77 -5.10 -9.90
CA SER A 123 -1.67 -6.20 -10.26
C SER A 123 -0.92 -7.38 -10.89
N THR A 124 0.06 -7.11 -11.76
CA THR A 124 0.95 -8.13 -12.32
C THR A 124 1.85 -8.75 -11.26
N LEU A 125 2.39 -7.94 -10.34
CA LEU A 125 3.25 -8.42 -9.24
C LEU A 125 2.49 -9.39 -8.32
N MET A 126 1.24 -9.09 -7.95
CA MET A 126 0.40 -9.96 -7.11
C MET A 126 0.04 -11.31 -7.74
N GLN A 127 0.22 -11.47 -9.05
CA GLN A 127 0.02 -12.74 -9.74
C GLN A 127 1.23 -13.66 -9.65
N GLN A 128 2.41 -13.13 -9.30
CA GLN A 128 3.62 -13.92 -9.18
C GLN A 128 3.70 -14.65 -7.84
N PRO A 129 4.23 -15.88 -7.80
CA PRO A 129 4.55 -16.55 -6.54
C PRO A 129 5.56 -15.75 -5.73
N LEU A 130 5.22 -15.45 -4.48
CA LEU A 130 6.11 -14.78 -3.55
C LEU A 130 7.19 -15.77 -3.06
N LEU A 131 8.46 -15.38 -3.17
CA LEU A 131 9.60 -16.15 -2.68
C LEU A 131 10.08 -15.61 -1.34
N ASP A 132 10.21 -14.28 -1.24
CA ASP A 132 10.65 -13.59 -0.02
C ASP A 132 10.20 -12.12 -0.04
N VAL A 133 10.04 -11.53 1.14
CA VAL A 133 9.97 -10.08 1.34
C VAL A 133 11.03 -9.78 2.37
N GLY A 134 12.08 -9.03 2.05
CA GLY A 134 13.21 -8.77 2.93
C GLY A 134 13.53 -7.29 3.08
N ALA A 135 14.43 -6.97 4.00
CA ALA A 135 15.15 -5.70 3.98
C ALA A 135 16.19 -5.71 2.84
N SER A 136 16.63 -4.55 2.38
CA SER A 136 17.82 -4.45 1.53
C SER A 136 19.05 -4.83 2.34
N SER A 137 19.32 -6.13 2.45
CA SER A 137 20.63 -6.62 2.87
C SER A 137 21.60 -6.33 1.72
N ASP A 138 22.65 -5.58 2.00
CA ASP A 138 23.83 -5.58 1.15
C ASP A 138 24.34 -7.03 1.11
N GLU A 139 24.24 -7.65 -0.07
CA GLU A 139 24.72 -8.99 -0.46
C GLU A 139 24.03 -10.25 0.15
N PRO A 140 23.81 -11.32 -0.65
CA PRO A 140 23.47 -12.65 -0.12
C PRO A 140 24.69 -13.26 0.57
N GLN A 141 24.74 -13.19 1.90
CA GLN A 141 25.73 -13.92 2.68
C GLN A 141 25.46 -15.45 2.57
N PRO A 142 26.40 -16.26 2.04
CA PRO A 142 26.30 -17.70 2.12
C PRO A 142 26.28 -18.13 3.60
N ALA A 143 25.41 -19.09 3.92
CA ALA A 143 25.33 -19.66 5.26
C ALA A 143 26.65 -20.36 5.61
N GLU A 144 27.40 -19.83 6.58
CA GLU A 144 28.46 -20.57 7.24
C GLU A 144 28.24 -20.63 8.75
N ALA A 145 28.38 -21.87 9.23
CA ALA A 145 28.13 -22.42 10.54
C ALA A 145 28.49 -21.51 11.74
N ALA A 146 27.65 -21.64 12.77
CA ALA A 146 28.02 -21.33 14.14
C ALA A 146 29.38 -21.95 14.48
N THR A 147 30.33 -21.11 14.86
CA THR A 147 31.45 -21.50 15.72
C THR A 147 31.58 -20.44 16.81
N SER A 148 31.20 -20.83 18.01
CA SER A 148 31.53 -20.15 19.24
C SER A 148 33.05 -19.96 19.32
N GLY A 149 33.50 -18.74 19.58
CA GLY A 149 34.91 -18.41 19.70
C GLY A 149 35.09 -17.10 20.45
N ASP A 150 35.01 -17.21 21.77
CA ASP A 150 35.38 -16.20 22.76
C ASP A 150 36.85 -15.77 22.56
N ALA A 151 37.10 -14.47 22.42
CA ALA A 151 38.42 -13.88 22.64
C ALA A 151 38.27 -12.36 22.86
N ALA A 152 38.05 -11.99 24.12
CA ALA A 152 38.27 -10.63 24.61
C ALA A 152 39.72 -10.20 24.36
N ASN A 153 39.91 -9.04 23.74
CA ASN A 153 41.22 -8.40 23.60
C ASN A 153 41.36 -7.29 24.68
N PRO A 154 42.22 -7.45 25.69
CA PRO A 154 42.32 -6.50 26.80
C PRO A 154 43.42 -5.46 26.54
N ASP A 155 43.23 -4.56 25.55
CA ASP A 155 44.10 -3.37 25.41
C ASP A 155 43.43 -2.29 24.54
N GLN A 156 42.51 -1.53 25.13
CA GLN A 156 42.00 -0.26 24.57
C GLN A 156 41.85 0.75 25.73
N PRO A 157 42.51 1.92 25.71
CA PRO A 157 42.38 2.92 26.76
C PRO A 157 41.01 3.61 26.70
N LEU A 158 40.33 3.74 27.85
CA LEU A 158 39.09 4.50 27.98
C LEU A 158 39.33 6.00 27.71
N ALA A 159 38.93 6.48 26.53
CA ALA A 159 38.70 7.90 26.30
C ALA A 159 37.25 8.24 26.64
N ALA A 160 37.01 8.71 27.86
CA ALA A 160 35.75 9.28 28.29
C ALA A 160 35.56 10.66 27.62
N GLY A 161 34.74 10.70 26.57
CA GLY A 161 34.24 11.94 25.98
C GLY A 161 32.72 12.00 26.10
N ASN A 162 32.21 12.94 26.88
CA ASN A 162 30.77 13.23 26.99
C ASN A 162 30.22 13.70 25.64
N ALA A 163 29.76 12.75 24.81
CA ALA A 163 28.90 13.03 23.68
C ALA A 163 27.43 12.81 24.11
N PRO A 164 26.49 13.73 23.78
CA PRO A 164 25.06 13.49 23.97
C PRO A 164 24.66 12.17 23.32
N PRO A 165 23.79 11.34 23.93
CA PRO A 165 23.37 10.08 23.34
C PRO A 165 22.73 10.34 21.97
N ALA A 166 23.42 9.93 20.92
CA ALA A 166 22.87 9.94 19.57
C ALA A 166 21.63 9.04 19.57
N ALA A 167 20.50 9.56 19.10
CA ALA A 167 19.31 8.76 18.91
C ALA A 167 19.65 7.52 18.06
N PRO A 168 19.08 6.33 18.35
CA PRO A 168 19.36 5.12 17.59
C PRO A 168 19.12 5.38 16.10
N ARG A 169 20.18 5.34 15.30
CA ARG A 169 20.05 5.37 13.84
C ARG A 169 19.45 4.01 13.44
N PRO A 170 18.28 3.96 12.77
CA PRO A 170 17.71 2.70 12.34
C PRO A 170 18.72 1.96 11.45
N PRO A 171 18.80 0.62 11.54
CA PRO A 171 19.70 -0.15 10.69
C PRO A 171 19.43 0.17 9.22
N ALA A 172 20.47 0.19 8.38
CA ALA A 172 20.38 0.61 6.98
C ALA A 172 19.31 -0.17 6.19
N GLY A 173 19.05 -1.43 6.56
CA GLY A 173 18.02 -2.29 5.96
C GLY A 173 16.57 -1.88 6.24
N ASP A 174 16.30 -0.98 7.20
CA ASP A 174 14.93 -0.55 7.52
C ASP A 174 14.38 0.53 6.57
N ARG A 175 15.19 0.94 5.59
CA ARG A 175 14.85 2.02 4.65
C ARG A 175 14.31 1.53 3.32
N GLU A 176 14.43 0.24 3.03
CA GLU A 176 13.97 -0.37 1.78
C GLU A 176 13.41 -1.77 2.04
N ILE A 177 12.28 -2.08 1.42
CA ILE A 177 11.68 -3.41 1.38
C ILE A 177 11.88 -3.97 -0.03
N VAL A 178 12.49 -5.16 -0.10
CA VAL A 178 12.74 -5.89 -1.34
C VAL A 178 11.79 -7.07 -1.40
N VAL A 179 10.98 -7.13 -2.45
CA VAL A 179 10.04 -8.22 -2.72
C VAL A 179 10.64 -9.10 -3.82
N ARG A 180 10.83 -10.38 -3.52
CA ARG A 180 11.35 -11.39 -4.46
C ARG A 180 10.21 -12.29 -4.90
N THR A 181 9.99 -12.37 -6.20
CA THR A 181 8.95 -13.23 -6.81
C THR A 181 9.56 -14.18 -7.84
N ALA A 182 8.89 -15.30 -8.10
CA ALA A 182 9.30 -16.18 -9.18
C ALA A 182 9.07 -15.50 -10.55
N ALA A 183 10.00 -15.65 -11.48
CA ALA A 183 9.77 -15.23 -12.86
C ALA A 183 8.80 -16.21 -13.56
N GLY A 184 7.81 -15.67 -14.26
CA GLY A 184 6.86 -16.46 -15.08
C GLY A 184 7.45 -17.04 -16.38
N ASP A 185 8.75 -16.88 -16.63
CA ASP A 185 9.45 -17.33 -17.84
C ASP A 185 10.12 -18.70 -17.70
N GLY A 186 9.99 -19.35 -16.53
CA GLY A 186 10.55 -20.68 -16.26
C GLY A 186 12.07 -20.70 -16.07
N SER A 187 12.74 -19.53 -16.05
CA SER A 187 14.19 -19.43 -15.83
C SER A 187 14.65 -19.83 -14.43
N GLY A 188 13.72 -19.86 -13.46
CA GLY A 188 14.04 -20.04 -12.04
C GLY A 188 14.73 -18.82 -11.41
N VAL A 189 14.97 -17.75 -12.16
CA VAL A 189 15.60 -16.52 -11.66
C VAL A 189 14.56 -15.68 -10.91
N PRO A 190 14.81 -15.30 -9.65
CA PRO A 190 13.92 -14.40 -8.91
C PRO A 190 13.85 -13.01 -9.55
N ARG A 191 12.66 -12.42 -9.60
CA ARG A 191 12.46 -11.00 -9.90
C ARG A 191 12.39 -10.21 -8.59
N GLU A 192 13.20 -9.18 -8.48
CA GLU A 192 13.19 -8.24 -7.37
C GLU A 192 12.32 -7.02 -7.70
N THR A 193 11.52 -6.57 -6.74
CA THR A 193 10.85 -5.27 -6.76
C THR A 193 11.21 -4.54 -5.47
N ARG A 194 11.70 -3.31 -5.57
CA ARG A 194 12.22 -2.55 -4.44
C ARG A 194 11.32 -1.37 -4.11
N PHE A 195 11.08 -1.17 -2.82
CA PHE A 195 10.27 -0.09 -2.29
C PHE A 195 11.05 0.66 -1.22
N SER A 196 11.19 1.97 -1.37
CA SER A 196 11.67 2.82 -0.29
C SER A 196 10.64 2.91 0.83
N VAL A 197 11.09 2.92 2.08
CA VAL A 197 10.23 3.10 3.26
C VAL A 197 10.30 4.54 3.73
N VAL A 198 9.16 5.23 3.73
CA VAL A 198 9.05 6.66 4.05
C VAL A 198 8.10 6.88 5.23
N ARG A 199 8.51 7.70 6.20
CA ARG A 199 7.63 8.15 7.27
C ARG A 199 6.86 9.41 6.85
N ARG A 200 5.52 9.36 6.83
CA ARG A 200 4.65 10.52 6.56
C ARG A 200 3.36 10.41 7.36
N ALA A 201 2.93 11.54 7.94
CA ALA A 201 1.75 11.64 8.80
C ALA A 201 1.77 10.64 9.98
N GLY A 202 2.95 10.37 10.56
CA GLY A 202 3.12 9.43 11.68
C GLY A 202 3.27 7.96 11.27
N CYS A 203 2.85 7.58 10.06
CA CYS A 203 2.91 6.20 9.55
C CYS A 203 4.12 5.97 8.65
N LEU A 204 4.46 4.70 8.43
CA LEU A 204 5.40 4.24 7.42
C LEU A 204 4.65 3.80 6.16
N TRP A 205 5.19 4.17 5.01
CA TRP A 205 4.62 3.92 3.69
C TRP A 205 5.68 3.40 2.74
N LEU A 206 5.26 2.63 1.74
CA LEU A 206 6.08 2.25 0.61
C LEU A 206 6.12 3.38 -0.42
N HIS A 207 7.25 3.59 -1.06
CA HIS A 207 7.36 4.47 -2.22
C HIS A 207 8.08 3.72 -3.33
N GLY A 208 7.64 3.87 -4.58
CA GLY A 208 8.26 3.20 -5.72
C GLY A 208 9.75 3.52 -5.77
N GLY A 209 10.60 2.50 -5.86
CA GLY A 209 12.02 2.69 -6.16
C GLY A 209 12.17 3.23 -7.57
N ASN A 210 12.98 4.29 -7.74
CA ASN A 210 13.43 4.75 -9.06
C ASN A 210 14.42 3.77 -9.68
#